data_AF-A0A2H0HW06-F1
#
_entry.id   AF-A0A2H0HW06-F1
#
_cell.length_a   1.000
_cell.length_b   1.000
_cell.length_c   1.000
_cell.angle_alpha   90.00
_cell.angle_beta   90.00
_cell.angle_gamma   90.00
#
_symmetry.space_group_name_H-M   'P 1'
#
loop_
_entity.id
_entity.type
_entity.pdbx_description
1 polymer ?
#
loop_
_entity_poly.entity_id
_entity_poly.type
_entity_poly.pdbx_seq_one_letter_code
_entity_poly.pdbx_strand_id
1 'polypeptide(L)'
;MSVARIVLLVVWLLALATVLLPIVHPLANVGRWLFWVLLFAHLIECVLYWPRLRAAPGSRLGHVVNTLLFGIVHVKSLPRP
;
A
#
# COMPACT_ATOMS: atom_id res chain seq x y z
N MET A 1 -9.24 -11.25 -7.95
CA MET A 1 -8.42 -10.05 -7.65
C MET A 1 -8.02 -9.40 -8.96
N SER A 2 -7.90 -8.06 -9.02
CA SER A 2 -7.42 -7.39 -10.24
C SER A 2 -5.92 -7.58 -10.42
N VAL A 3 -5.45 -7.60 -11.67
CA VAL A 3 -4.02 -7.72 -12.02
C VAL A 3 -3.20 -6.63 -11.30
N ALA A 4 -3.73 -5.39 -11.22
CA ALA A 4 -3.09 -4.29 -10.53
C ALA A 4 -2.84 -4.57 -9.03
N ARG A 5 -3.79 -5.21 -8.34
CA ARG A 5 -3.61 -5.56 -6.91
C ARG A 5 -2.57 -6.66 -6.73
N ILE A 6 -2.50 -7.62 -7.65
CA ILE A 6 -1.50 -8.69 -7.63
C ILE A 6 -0.10 -8.08 -7.82
N VAL A 7 0.08 -7.23 -8.83
CA VAL A 7 1.36 -6.55 -9.08
C VAL A 7 1.77 -5.71 -7.88
N LEU A 8 0.86 -4.90 -7.33
CA LEU A 8 1.15 -4.08 -6.15
C LEU A 8 1.57 -4.95 -4.96
N LEU A 9 0.87 -6.04 -4.69
CA LEU A 9 1.20 -6.93 -3.58
C LEU A 9 2.58 -7.56 -3.76
N VAL A 10 2.90 -8.03 -4.97
CA VAL A 10 4.23 -8.60 -5.28
C VAL A 10 5.32 -7.55 -5.08
N VAL A 11 5.13 -6.34 -5.60
CA VAL A 11 6.07 -5.22 -5.40
C VAL A 11 6.24 -4.91 -3.91
N TRP A 12 5.14 -4.85 -3.16
CA TRP A 12 5.16 -4.59 -1.72
C TRP A 12 5.95 -5.66 -0.96
N LEU A 13 5.72 -6.95 -1.27
CA LEU A 13 6.41 -8.07 -0.63
C LEU A 13 7.91 -8.08 -0.94
N LEU A 14 8.29 -7.82 -2.21
CA LEU A 14 9.69 -7.73 -2.60
C LEU A 14 10.38 -6.56 -1.89
N ALA A 15 9.75 -5.38 -1.86
CA ALA A 15 10.27 -4.21 -1.17
C ALA A 15 10.41 -4.46 0.34
N LEU A 16 9.39 -5.04 0.99
CA LEU A 16 9.41 -5.42 2.40
C LEU A 16 10.53 -6.43 2.70
N ALA A 17 10.72 -7.44 1.85
CA ALA A 17 11.78 -8.43 2.02
C ALA A 17 13.17 -7.78 2.03
N THR A 18 13.40 -6.72 1.24
CA THR A 18 14.69 -6.00 1.25
C THR A 18 14.96 -5.22 2.55
N VAL A 19 13.93 -4.93 3.35
CA VAL A 19 14.05 -4.26 4.65
C VAL A 19 14.18 -5.28 5.78
N LEU A 20 13.41 -6.38 5.73
CA LEU A 20 13.37 -7.38 6.80
C LEU A 20 14.54 -8.36 6.77
N LEU A 21 15.07 -8.66 5.58
CA LEU A 21 16.15 -9.64 5.42
C LEU A 21 17.50 -8.92 5.28
N PRO A 22 18.59 -9.49 5.83
CA PRO A 22 19.94 -8.92 5.74
C PRO A 22 20.56 -9.16 4.34
N ILE A 23 19.91 -8.65 3.30
CA ILE A 23 20.36 -8.79 1.90
C ILE A 23 21.40 -7.71 1.61
N VAL A 24 22.62 -8.14 1.27
CA VAL A 24 23.74 -7.27 0.88
C VAL A 24 23.90 -7.32 -0.65
N HIS A 25 23.09 -6.53 -1.34
CA HIS A 25 23.12 -6.41 -2.81
C HIS A 25 22.69 -4.98 -3.22
N PRO A 26 23.28 -4.35 -4.25
CA PRO A 26 22.90 -2.98 -4.65
C PRO A 26 21.40 -2.82 -4.97
N LEU A 27 20.79 -3.82 -5.60
CA LEU A 27 19.34 -3.83 -5.86
C LEU A 27 18.49 -3.83 -4.58
N ALA A 28 19.01 -4.34 -3.46
CA ALA A 28 18.32 -4.29 -2.19
C ALA A 28 18.18 -2.85 -1.67
N ASN A 29 19.12 -1.95 -1.99
CA ASN A 29 18.99 -0.53 -1.64
C ASN A 29 17.82 0.12 -2.40
N VAL A 30 17.62 -0.24 -3.67
CA VAL A 30 16.46 0.22 -4.46
C VAL A 30 15.16 -0.29 -3.84
N GLY A 31 15.10 -1.57 -3.46
CA GLY A 31 13.94 -2.14 -2.78
C GLY A 31 13.61 -1.46 -1.45
N ARG A 32 14.62 -1.11 -0.64
CA ARG A 32 14.44 -0.41 0.64
C ARG A 32 13.86 0.99 0.42
N TRP A 33 14.40 1.73 -0.55
CA TRP A 33 13.86 3.04 -0.92
C TRP A 33 12.43 2.92 -1.44
N LEU A 34 12.16 1.93 -2.30
CA LEU A 34 10.83 1.67 -2.82
C LEU A 34 9.83 1.35 -1.70
N PHE A 35 10.23 0.56 -0.70
CA PHE A 35 9.41 0.26 0.47
C PHE A 35 9.01 1.54 1.21
N TRP A 36 9.99 2.39 1.54
CA TRP A 36 9.72 3.63 2.28
C TRP A 36 8.84 4.59 1.48
N VAL A 37 9.13 4.77 0.18
CA VAL A 37 8.31 5.61 -0.71
C VAL A 37 6.87 5.10 -0.78
N LEU A 38 6.67 3.80 -0.97
CA LEU A 38 5.33 3.20 -1.02
C LEU A 38 4.60 3.35 0.31
N LEU A 39 5.28 3.07 1.43
CA LEU A 39 4.70 3.19 2.76
C LEU A 39 4.24 4.62 3.03
N PHE A 40 5.09 5.62 2.79
CA PHE A 40 4.73 7.03 3.00
C PHE A 40 3.64 7.49 2.04
N ALA A 41 3.70 7.10 0.76
CA ALA A 41 2.65 7.42 -0.20
C ALA A 41 1.29 6.88 0.26
N HIS A 42 1.22 5.62 0.68
CA HIS A 42 -0.04 5.02 1.11
C HIS A 42 -0.52 5.56 2.48
N LEU A 43 0.40 5.97 3.37
CA LEU A 43 0.05 6.69 4.60
C LEU A 43 -0.58 8.05 4.29
N ILE A 44 0.01 8.79 3.35
CA ILE A 44 -0.55 10.06 2.86
C ILE A 44 -1.93 9.82 2.27
N GLU A 45 -2.11 8.78 1.46
CA GLU A 45 -3.42 8.43 0.90
C GLU A 45 -4.45 8.08 1.99
N CYS A 46 -4.05 7.38 3.06
CA CYS A 46 -4.94 7.12 4.19
C CYS A 46 -5.46 8.41 4.83
N VAL A 47 -4.60 9.43 4.96
CA VAL A 47 -4.95 10.74 5.54
C VAL A 47 -5.82 11.54 4.57
N LEU A 48 -5.41 11.65 3.30
CA LEU A 48 -6.13 12.43 2.28
C LEU A 48 -7.52 11.87 2.00
N TYR A 49 -7.64 10.54 1.95
CA TYR A 49 -8.91 9.86 1.68
C TYR A 49 -9.63 9.42 2.95
N TRP A 50 -9.21 9.89 4.13
CA TRP A 50 -9.82 9.56 5.41
C TRP A 50 -11.35 9.75 5.46
N PRO A 51 -11.93 10.84 4.93
CA PRO A 51 -13.39 10.99 4.90
C PRO A 51 -14.08 9.86 4.12
N ARG A 52 -13.49 9.42 3.01
CA ARG A 52 -14.03 8.35 2.17
C ARG A 52 -13.85 6.98 2.82
N LEU A 53 -12.70 6.73 3.47
CA LEU A 53 -12.44 5.48 4.20
C LEU A 53 -13.38 5.30 5.40
N ARG A 54 -13.77 6.40 6.05
CA ARG A 54 -14.75 6.38 7.16
C ARG A 54 -16.20 6.19 6.71
N ALA A 55 -16.56 6.73 5.54
CA ALA A 55 -17.91 6.62 4.99
C ALA A 55 -18.16 5.26 4.31
N ALA A 56 -17.09 4.53 3.96
CA ALA A 56 -17.21 3.22 3.32
C ALA A 56 -17.82 2.16 4.26
N PRO A 57 -18.71 1.30 3.76
CA PRO A 57 -19.30 0.21 4.55
C PRO A 57 -18.27 -0.87 4.88
N GLY A 58 -18.24 -1.30 6.14
CA GLY A 58 -17.35 -2.35 6.63
C GLY A 58 -16.40 -1.89 7.73
N SER A 59 -15.31 -2.63 7.92
CA SER A 59 -14.31 -2.31 8.95
C SER A 59 -13.44 -1.14 8.52
N ARG A 60 -13.44 -0.07 9.34
CA ARG A 60 -12.55 1.10 9.15
C ARG A 60 -11.08 0.71 9.11
N LEU A 61 -10.65 -0.15 10.04
CA LEU A 61 -9.28 -0.68 10.04
C LEU A 61 -8.99 -1.51 8.79
N GLY A 62 -9.97 -2.30 8.34
CA GLY A 62 -9.86 -3.04 7.08
C GLY A 62 -9.60 -2.12 5.89
N HIS A 63 -10.28 -0.98 5.80
CA HIS A 63 -10.04 -0.02 4.72
C HIS A 63 -8.69 0.67 4.82
N VAL A 64 -8.21 0.99 6.03
CA VAL A 64 -6.86 1.55 6.23
C VAL A 64 -5.79 0.54 5.80
N VAL A 65 -5.89 -0.72 6.24
CA VAL A 65 -4.93 -1.77 5.84
C VAL A 65 -4.95 -2.00 4.33
N ASN A 66 -6.14 -2.04 3.71
CA ASN A 66 -6.24 -2.19 2.26
C ASN A 66 -5.68 -0.98 1.50
N THR A 67 -5.83 0.24 2.01
CA THR A 67 -5.15 1.42 1.45
C THR A 67 -3.65 1.36 1.68
N LEU A 68 -3.17 0.84 2.81
CA LEU A 68 -1.72 0.63 3.04
C LEU A 68 -1.09 -0.39 2.10
N LEU A 69 -1.85 -1.39 1.64
CA LEU A 69 -1.35 -2.42 0.73
C LEU A 69 -1.53 -2.04 -0.75
N PHE A 70 -2.66 -1.45 -1.11
CA PHE A 70 -3.06 -1.23 -2.51
C PHE A 70 -3.20 0.26 -2.87
N GLY A 71 -3.03 1.16 -1.91
CA GLY A 71 -3.09 2.59 -2.10
C GLY A 71 -4.38 3.08 -2.75
N ILE A 72 -4.23 4.02 -3.68
CA ILE A 72 -5.33 4.58 -4.47
C ILE A 72 -6.14 3.52 -5.25
N VAL A 73 -5.56 2.35 -5.55
CA VAL A 73 -6.30 1.26 -6.23
C VAL A 73 -7.41 0.71 -5.33
N HIS A 74 -7.22 0.71 -4.01
CA HIS A 74 -8.30 0.39 -3.07
C HIS A 74 -9.29 1.54 -2.96
N VAL A 75 -8.80 2.77 -2.78
CA VAL A 75 -9.67 3.96 -2.64
C VAL A 75 -10.63 4.12 -3.83
N LYS A 76 -10.14 3.90 -5.06
CA LYS A 76 -10.96 3.98 -6.28
C LYS A 76 -12.03 2.90 -6.37
N SER A 77 -11.87 1.79 -5.66
CA SER A 77 -12.87 0.72 -5.59
C SER A 77 -13.96 0.98 -4.55
N LEU A 78 -13.78 1.97 -3.67
CA LEU A 78 -14.80 2.37 -2.71
C LEU A 78 -15.91 3.16 -3.42
N PRO A 79 -17.16 3.08 -2.94
CA PRO A 79 -18.25 3.91 -3.42
C PRO A 79 -17.85 5.39 -3.44
N ARG A 80 -18.27 6.10 -4.49
CA ARG A 80 -18.15 7.57 -4.49
C ARG A 80 -19.20 8.12 -3.52
N PRO A 81 -18.86 9.19 -2.76
CA PRO A 81 -19.87 9.92 -2.00
C PRO A 81 -20.95 10.48 -2.94
#